data_AF-A0A9P7FNA6-F1
#
_entry.id   AF-A0A9P7FNA6-F1
#
_cell.length_a   1.000
_cell.length_b   1.000
_cell.length_c   1.000
_cell.angle_alpha   90.00
_cell.angle_beta   90.00
_cell.angle_gamma   90.00
#
_symmetry.space_group_name_H-M   'P 1'
#
loop_
_entity.id
_entity.type
_entity.pdbx_description
1 polymer ?
#
loop_
_entity_poly.entity_id
_entity_poly.type
_entity_poly.pdbx_seq_one_letter_code
_entity_poly.pdbx_strand_id
1 'polypeptide(L)'
;MLTRGANEARSNDICAIKKNITEWLNQSSTTTPHIDPDDHSKRGLKHNTTGLLCPIELDWDNLEVQQKIHDCNEGYDVSESMYPRLLYKAGKGDPEDVEKGIFRNPLLVKVFLAIFTSLSSAKKVATFDVENPNDSDGSEKKTHKEPSSKAIKSNVAQKLNLNKVTPCTIAYSAVILHFLLSDAMAWKSMHNGFNYELFYNLIVDYFEDAEGDQAKECVKSLLAWWNRYVLDSLFYQNEANIRYRQIFPKCSAATAASRASIKKLCEQRACRKAGAGAKA
;
A
#
# COMPACT_ATOMS: atom_id res chain seq x y z
N MET A 1 7.83 -21.93 18.61
CA MET A 1 8.90 -20.91 18.52
C MET A 1 8.83 -20.08 17.23
N LEU A 2 8.51 -20.67 16.06
CA LEU A 2 8.42 -19.94 14.78
C LEU A 2 7.34 -18.83 14.76
N THR A 3 6.16 -19.09 15.33
CA THR A 3 5.08 -18.10 15.43
C THR A 3 5.44 -16.91 16.31
N ARG A 4 6.22 -17.13 17.38
CA ARG A 4 6.68 -16.07 18.29
C ARG A 4 7.61 -15.10 17.56
N GLY A 5 8.62 -15.61 16.85
CA GLY A 5 9.55 -14.76 16.09
C GLY A 5 8.87 -13.96 14.98
N ALA A 6 7.93 -14.57 14.25
CA ALA A 6 7.15 -13.87 13.23
C ALA A 6 6.27 -12.75 13.84
N ASN A 7 5.63 -13.02 14.97
CA ASN A 7 4.83 -12.03 15.68
C ASN A 7 5.68 -10.87 16.22
N GLU A 8 6.87 -11.16 16.76
CA GLU A 8 7.83 -10.17 17.24
C GLU A 8 8.35 -9.29 16.10
N ALA A 9 8.75 -9.89 14.97
CA ALA A 9 9.19 -9.15 13.78
C ALA A 9 8.10 -8.18 13.30
N ARG A 10 6.87 -8.68 13.13
CA ARG A 10 5.74 -7.83 12.75
C ARG A 10 5.46 -6.71 13.75
N SER A 11 5.51 -7.02 15.06
CA SER A 11 5.27 -6.01 16.09
C SER A 11 6.34 -4.92 16.05
N ASN A 12 7.61 -5.30 15.82
CA ASN A 12 8.71 -4.36 15.64
C ASN A 12 8.50 -3.46 14.41
N ASP A 13 8.10 -4.03 13.27
CA ASP A 13 7.82 -3.28 12.04
C ASP A 13 6.68 -2.26 12.25
N ILE A 14 5.58 -2.71 12.86
CA ILE A 14 4.42 -1.85 13.20
C ILE A 14 4.88 -0.69 14.10
N CYS A 15 5.60 -0.99 15.19
CA CYS A 15 6.09 0.01 16.13
C CYS A 15 7.03 1.02 15.45
N ALA A 16 7.89 0.57 14.53
CA ALA A 16 8.84 1.44 13.83
C ALA A 16 8.16 2.42 12.86
N ILE A 17 7.01 2.06 12.29
CA ILE A 17 6.35 2.85 11.23
C ILE A 17 5.17 3.67 11.77
N LYS A 18 4.59 3.25 12.89
CA LYS A 18 3.33 3.78 13.44
C LYS A 18 3.26 5.29 13.64
N LYS A 19 4.36 5.95 14.01
CA LYS A 19 4.38 7.43 14.12
C LYS A 19 4.61 8.11 12.77
N ASN A 20 5.47 7.51 11.94
CA ASN A 20 5.83 8.06 10.63
C ASN A 20 4.70 7.99 9.63
N ILE A 21 3.81 6.99 9.70
CA ILE A 21 2.64 6.93 8.81
C ILE A 21 1.75 8.17 8.99
N THR A 22 1.54 8.58 10.24
CA THR A 22 0.74 9.75 10.57
C THR A 22 1.41 11.03 10.09
N GLU A 23 2.73 11.13 10.29
CA GLU A 23 3.53 12.24 9.75
C GLU A 23 3.43 12.33 8.21
N TRP A 24 3.59 11.21 7.49
CA TRP A 24 3.52 11.18 6.03
C TRP A 24 2.13 11.52 5.50
N LEU A 25 1.08 11.07 6.18
CA LEU A 25 -0.30 11.40 5.85
C LEU A 25 -0.57 12.89 6.07
N ASN A 26 -0.23 13.42 7.24
CA ASN A 26 -0.44 14.83 7.57
C ASN A 26 0.36 15.77 6.65
N GLN A 27 1.54 15.36 6.18
CA GLN A 27 2.33 16.12 5.19
C GLN A 27 1.71 16.14 3.79
N SER A 28 0.90 15.14 3.44
CA SER A 28 0.32 14.99 2.10
C SER A 28 -1.16 15.35 2.04
N SER A 29 -1.83 15.49 3.18
CA SER A 29 -3.25 15.84 3.27
C SER A 29 -3.45 17.32 3.59
N THR A 30 -4.44 17.94 2.96
CA THR A 30 -4.96 19.27 3.35
C THR A 30 -6.12 19.19 4.34
N THR A 31 -6.51 17.98 4.77
CA THR A 31 -7.66 17.71 5.64
C THR A 31 -7.39 18.17 7.07
N THR A 32 -8.37 18.85 7.69
CA THR A 32 -8.40 19.14 9.13
C THR A 32 -9.55 18.38 9.81
N PRO A 33 -9.38 17.90 11.06
CA PRO A 33 -8.14 17.92 11.85
C PRO A 33 -7.07 16.97 11.31
N HIS A 34 -5.81 17.22 11.67
CA HIS A 34 -4.73 16.27 11.41
C HIS A 34 -4.89 15.02 12.27
N ILE A 35 -4.39 13.89 11.78
CA ILE A 35 -4.38 12.66 12.56
C ILE A 35 -3.36 12.81 13.69
N ASP A 36 -3.77 12.43 14.89
CA ASP A 36 -2.89 12.37 16.06
C ASP A 36 -1.98 11.11 15.97
N PRO A 37 -0.64 11.26 16.06
CA PRO A 37 0.28 10.13 16.02
C PRO A 37 0.12 9.13 17.15
N ASP A 38 -0.38 9.56 18.31
CA ASP A 38 -0.49 8.77 19.53
C ASP A 38 -1.93 8.26 19.78
N ASP A 39 -2.96 8.90 19.18
CA ASP A 39 -4.36 8.44 19.23
C ASP A 39 -4.78 7.66 17.97
N HIS A 40 -5.09 6.37 18.14
CA HIS A 40 -5.54 5.47 17.07
C HIS A 40 -7.05 5.39 16.93
N SER A 41 -7.79 5.76 17.97
CA SER A 41 -9.25 5.57 18.03
C SER A 41 -9.98 6.41 16.97
N LYS A 42 -9.35 7.49 16.53
CA LYS A 42 -9.83 8.43 15.52
C LYS A 42 -9.35 8.12 14.10
N ARG A 43 -8.68 6.98 13.87
CA ARG A 43 -8.25 6.54 12.53
C ARG A 43 -9.34 5.69 11.85
N GLY A 44 -8.98 5.01 10.78
CA GLY A 44 -9.88 4.15 10.02
C GLY A 44 -10.86 4.93 9.15
N LEU A 45 -12.05 4.36 8.95
CA LEU A 45 -13.08 5.00 8.14
C LEU A 45 -13.69 6.24 8.82
N LYS A 46 -13.45 6.47 10.11
CA LYS A 46 -13.96 7.66 10.83
C LYS A 46 -13.25 8.96 10.45
N HIS A 47 -12.14 8.89 9.72
CA HIS A 47 -11.31 10.04 9.39
C HIS A 47 -10.97 10.08 7.91
N ASN A 48 -11.19 11.24 7.29
CA ASN A 48 -11.13 11.38 5.85
C ASN A 48 -9.75 11.00 5.26
N THR A 49 -8.66 11.41 5.92
CA THR A 49 -7.29 11.06 5.53
C THR A 49 -6.99 9.55 5.57
N THR A 50 -7.59 8.78 6.49
CA THR A 50 -7.49 7.32 6.55
C THR A 50 -8.59 6.61 5.75
N GLY A 51 -9.45 7.37 5.07
CA GLY A 51 -10.40 6.89 4.05
C GLY A 51 -9.74 6.19 2.86
N LEU A 52 -8.41 6.12 2.82
CA LEU A 52 -7.64 5.21 1.96
C LEU A 52 -7.99 3.72 2.18
N LEU A 53 -8.61 3.37 3.31
CA LEU A 53 -9.16 2.03 3.55
C LEU A 53 -10.42 1.74 2.73
N CYS A 54 -11.14 2.78 2.28
CA CYS A 54 -12.32 2.60 1.46
C CYS A 54 -11.94 1.93 0.13
N PRO A 55 -12.75 1.01 -0.41
CA PRO A 55 -12.57 0.46 -1.74
C PRO A 55 -12.73 1.54 -2.81
N ILE A 56 -12.12 1.35 -3.97
CA ILE A 56 -12.26 2.29 -5.09
C ILE A 56 -13.66 2.25 -5.72
N GLU A 57 -14.40 1.17 -5.52
CA GLU A 57 -15.77 0.97 -6.00
C GLU A 57 -16.77 1.86 -5.25
N LEU A 58 -16.40 2.33 -4.06
CA LEU A 58 -17.20 3.25 -3.26
C LEU A 58 -16.57 4.64 -3.32
N ASP A 59 -17.35 5.62 -3.79
CA ASP A 59 -16.88 7.00 -3.87
C ASP A 59 -16.76 7.63 -2.48
N TRP A 60 -15.60 7.43 -1.85
CA TRP A 60 -15.29 7.98 -0.54
C TRP A 60 -15.39 9.51 -0.50
N ASP A 61 -15.24 10.21 -1.62
CA ASP A 61 -15.31 11.68 -1.61
C ASP A 61 -16.77 12.17 -1.54
N ASN A 62 -17.75 11.27 -1.70
CA ASN A 62 -19.18 11.53 -1.51
C ASN A 62 -19.60 11.28 -0.05
N LEU A 63 -20.07 12.33 0.63
CA LEU A 63 -20.52 12.26 2.03
C LEU A 63 -21.69 11.31 2.26
N GLU A 64 -22.58 11.14 1.28
CA GLU A 64 -23.69 10.18 1.38
C GLU A 64 -23.15 8.75 1.38
N VAL A 65 -22.12 8.47 0.57
CA VAL A 65 -21.45 7.15 0.56
C VAL A 65 -20.73 6.91 1.88
N GLN A 66 -20.02 7.91 2.42
CA GLN A 66 -19.40 7.81 3.75
C GLN A 66 -20.45 7.48 4.83
N GLN A 67 -21.58 8.18 4.82
CA GLN A 67 -22.66 7.95 5.79
C GLN A 67 -23.23 6.54 5.66
N LYS A 68 -23.48 6.05 4.44
CA LYS A 68 -23.97 4.68 4.19
C LYS A 68 -22.98 3.61 4.64
N ILE A 69 -21.66 3.87 4.50
CA ILE A 69 -20.60 3.00 5.05
C ILE A 69 -20.65 3.02 6.58
N HIS A 70 -20.83 4.18 7.20
CA HIS A 70 -20.90 4.33 8.66
C HIS A 70 -22.15 3.67 9.28
N ASP A 71 -23.27 3.73 8.57
CA ASP A 71 -24.54 3.13 8.98
C ASP A 71 -24.62 1.63 8.65
N CYS A 72 -23.58 1.07 8.02
CA CYS A 72 -23.50 -0.33 7.58
C CYS A 72 -24.66 -0.73 6.65
N ASN A 73 -25.02 0.16 5.72
CA ASN A 73 -26.09 -0.09 4.76
C ASN A 73 -25.71 -1.23 3.80
N GLU A 74 -26.71 -2.00 3.36
CA GLU A 74 -26.52 -3.06 2.38
C GLU A 74 -25.86 -2.52 1.10
N GLY A 75 -24.81 -3.20 0.63
CA GLY A 75 -24.01 -2.79 -0.52
C GLY A 75 -22.87 -1.81 -0.23
N TYR A 76 -22.66 -1.39 1.03
CA TYR A 76 -21.59 -0.47 1.45
C TYR A 76 -20.57 -1.10 2.41
N ASP A 77 -20.44 -2.43 2.38
CA ASP A 77 -19.46 -3.15 3.18
C ASP A 77 -18.04 -3.04 2.58
N VAL A 78 -17.19 -2.28 3.27
CA VAL A 78 -15.77 -2.06 2.89
C VAL A 78 -14.95 -3.35 3.00
N SER A 79 -15.35 -4.31 3.83
CA SER A 79 -14.59 -5.53 4.08
C SER A 79 -14.66 -6.57 2.96
N GLU A 80 -15.65 -6.45 2.07
CA GLU A 80 -15.86 -7.41 0.98
C GLU A 80 -14.96 -7.14 -0.24
N SER A 81 -14.54 -5.88 -0.44
CA SER A 81 -13.67 -5.52 -1.56
C SER A 81 -12.18 -5.68 -1.23
N MET A 82 -11.42 -6.02 -2.26
CA MET A 82 -9.98 -6.27 -2.22
C MET A 82 -9.18 -5.11 -2.80
N TYR A 83 -9.85 -4.01 -3.15
CA TYR A 83 -9.26 -2.89 -3.87
C TYR A 83 -9.27 -1.59 -3.05
N PRO A 84 -8.72 -1.58 -1.82
CA PRO A 84 -8.68 -0.37 -1.03
C PRO A 84 -7.85 0.70 -1.75
N ARG A 85 -8.29 1.96 -1.64
CA ARG A 85 -7.65 3.14 -2.23
C ARG A 85 -6.16 3.23 -1.89
N LEU A 86 -5.73 2.71 -0.74
CA LEU A 86 -4.33 2.63 -0.33
C LEU A 86 -3.41 1.93 -1.35
N LEU A 87 -3.94 1.11 -2.27
CA LEU A 87 -3.14 0.47 -3.32
C LEU A 87 -2.82 1.41 -4.51
N TYR A 88 -3.58 2.49 -4.70
CA TYR A 88 -3.53 3.33 -5.88
C TYR A 88 -2.79 4.65 -5.63
N LYS A 89 -2.17 5.20 -6.68
CA LYS A 89 -1.54 6.53 -6.59
C LYS A 89 -2.60 7.57 -6.18
N ALA A 90 -2.28 8.38 -5.18
CA ALA A 90 -3.18 9.40 -4.60
C ALA A 90 -4.56 8.86 -4.14
N GLY A 91 -4.72 7.55 -3.93
CA GLY A 91 -6.03 6.97 -3.59
C GLY A 91 -7.05 7.00 -4.74
N LYS A 92 -6.59 7.15 -5.98
CA LYS A 92 -7.45 7.26 -7.17
C LYS A 92 -7.26 6.03 -8.06
N GLY A 93 -8.21 5.10 -7.99
CA GLY A 93 -8.34 3.97 -8.91
C GLY A 93 -9.53 4.16 -9.85
N ASP A 94 -9.62 3.32 -10.88
CA ASP A 94 -10.71 3.30 -11.85
C ASP A 94 -11.70 2.19 -11.44
N PRO A 95 -12.93 2.51 -11.00
CA PRO A 95 -13.89 1.49 -10.56
C PRO A 95 -14.30 0.51 -11.67
N GLU A 96 -14.22 0.95 -12.93
CA GLU A 96 -14.52 0.13 -14.09
C GLU A 96 -13.33 -0.76 -14.49
N ASP A 97 -12.11 -0.37 -14.08
CA ASP A 97 -10.87 -1.09 -14.36
C ASP A 97 -9.99 -1.10 -13.11
N VAL A 98 -10.36 -1.94 -12.13
CA VAL A 98 -9.72 -2.00 -10.81
C VAL A 98 -8.23 -2.33 -10.87
N GLU A 99 -7.74 -2.99 -11.92
CA GLU A 99 -6.31 -3.31 -12.05
C GLU A 99 -5.48 -2.10 -12.51
N LYS A 100 -6.14 -1.05 -13.03
CA LYS A 100 -5.47 0.13 -13.57
C LYS A 100 -4.79 0.93 -12.48
N GLY A 101 -3.45 0.89 -12.51
CA GLY A 101 -2.62 1.67 -11.60
C GLY A 101 -2.54 1.13 -10.17
N ILE A 102 -3.01 -0.10 -9.94
CA ILE A 102 -2.93 -0.78 -8.64
C ILE A 102 -1.46 -0.99 -8.20
N PHE A 103 -1.23 -1.04 -6.88
CA PHE A 103 0.07 -1.16 -6.20
C PHE A 103 1.10 -0.05 -6.50
N ARG A 104 0.64 1.15 -6.87
CA ARG A 104 1.51 2.30 -7.19
C ARG A 104 1.35 3.48 -6.21
N ASN A 105 0.78 3.24 -5.03
CA ASN A 105 0.68 4.26 -3.99
C ASN A 105 2.07 4.58 -3.38
N PRO A 106 2.55 5.84 -3.40
CA PRO A 106 3.81 6.22 -2.76
C PRO A 106 3.86 5.89 -1.27
N LEU A 107 2.73 5.94 -0.56
CA LEU A 107 2.64 5.56 0.85
C LEU A 107 2.94 4.07 1.07
N LEU A 108 2.45 3.20 0.17
CA LEU A 108 2.76 1.78 0.18
C LEU A 108 4.27 1.54 -0.03
N VAL A 109 4.88 2.30 -0.93
CA VAL A 109 6.34 2.23 -1.13
C VAL A 109 7.12 2.73 0.08
N LYS A 110 6.68 3.81 0.75
CA LYS A 110 7.30 4.27 2.01
C LYS A 110 7.26 3.19 3.10
N VAL A 111 6.12 2.51 3.26
CA VAL A 111 6.00 1.38 4.20
C VAL A 111 6.94 0.25 3.83
N PHE A 112 6.96 -0.16 2.56
CA PHE A 112 7.91 -1.18 2.07
C PHE A 112 9.35 -0.83 2.43
N LEU A 113 9.78 0.40 2.12
CA LEU A 113 11.14 0.85 2.39
C LEU A 113 11.43 0.90 3.89
N ALA A 114 10.49 1.32 4.71
CA ALA A 114 10.68 1.35 6.15
C ALA A 114 10.87 -0.06 6.76
N ILE A 115 10.16 -1.06 6.25
CA ILE A 115 10.27 -2.46 6.68
C ILE A 115 11.57 -3.09 6.20
N PHE A 116 11.79 -3.10 4.88
CA PHE A 116 12.84 -3.92 4.28
C PHE A 116 14.17 -3.17 4.13
N THR A 117 14.18 -1.85 4.21
CA THR A 117 15.38 -1.05 3.94
C THR A 117 15.74 -0.23 5.18
N SER A 118 15.31 1.04 5.23
CA SER A 118 15.44 1.89 6.38
C SER A 118 14.35 2.97 6.35
N LEU A 119 14.00 3.48 7.52
CA LEU A 119 13.10 4.63 7.65
C LEU A 119 13.65 5.89 6.94
N SER A 120 14.98 6.03 6.88
CA SER A 120 15.65 7.11 6.15
C SER A 120 15.43 7.04 4.64
N SER A 121 15.38 5.83 4.07
CA SER A 121 15.03 5.63 2.65
C SER A 121 13.59 6.05 2.37
N ALA A 122 12.66 5.73 3.27
CA ALA A 122 11.25 6.11 3.14
C ALA A 122 11.04 7.64 3.13
N LYS A 123 11.84 8.41 3.88
CA LYS A 123 11.76 9.90 3.86
C LYS A 123 12.11 10.51 2.50
N LYS A 124 12.98 9.86 1.72
CA LYS A 124 13.41 10.35 0.39
C LYS A 124 12.33 10.21 -0.69
N VAL A 125 11.32 9.35 -0.46
CA VAL A 125 10.19 9.17 -1.39
C VAL A 125 9.40 10.49 -1.59
N ALA A 126 9.47 11.43 -0.65
CA ALA A 126 8.81 12.72 -0.74
C ALA A 126 9.39 13.68 -1.79
N THR A 127 10.60 13.43 -2.34
CA THR A 127 11.28 14.36 -3.27
C THR A 127 11.04 14.07 -4.74
N PHE A 128 10.20 13.09 -5.08
CA PHE A 128 9.97 12.68 -6.48
C PHE A 128 8.70 13.24 -7.12
N ASP A 129 7.76 13.77 -6.33
CA ASP A 129 6.52 14.38 -6.82
C ASP A 129 6.51 15.89 -6.44
N VAL A 130 7.30 16.69 -7.17
CA VAL A 130 7.00 18.11 -7.42
C VAL A 130 7.16 18.32 -8.92
N GLU A 131 6.08 18.09 -9.66
CA GLU A 131 5.94 18.69 -10.99
C GLU A 131 5.73 20.19 -10.79
N ASN A 132 6.78 20.97 -10.98
CA ASN A 132 6.63 22.39 -11.35
C ASN A 132 7.74 22.72 -12.37
N PRO A 133 7.46 22.71 -13.68
CA PRO A 133 8.48 22.91 -14.73
C PRO A 133 8.92 24.36 -14.93
N ASN A 134 8.36 25.33 -14.21
CA ASN A 134 8.69 26.74 -14.36
C ASN A 134 9.05 27.32 -13.00
N ASP A 135 10.33 27.27 -12.65
CA ASP A 135 11.02 28.36 -11.97
C ASP A 135 12.51 28.12 -12.16
N SER A 136 12.99 28.57 -13.32
CA SER A 136 14.41 28.88 -13.50
C SER A 136 14.75 30.07 -12.61
N ASP A 137 15.24 29.82 -11.40
CA ASP A 137 16.25 30.69 -10.82
C ASP A 137 17.19 29.90 -9.90
N GLY A 138 18.48 30.09 -10.15
CA GLY A 138 19.55 29.40 -9.45
C GLY A 138 19.60 29.85 -8.00
N SER A 139 19.16 28.99 -7.09
CA SER A 139 19.58 29.07 -5.70
C SER A 139 19.88 27.68 -5.15
N GLU A 140 21.18 27.37 -5.05
CA GLU A 140 21.71 26.23 -4.34
C GLU A 140 21.27 26.29 -2.87
N LYS A 141 20.18 25.58 -2.51
CA LYS A 141 19.88 25.31 -1.10
C LYS A 141 20.87 24.28 -0.57
N LYS A 142 21.91 24.78 0.10
CA LYS A 142 22.86 24.01 0.91
C LYS A 142 22.09 23.14 1.91
N THR A 143 21.90 21.86 1.60
CA THR A 143 21.54 20.86 2.60
C THR A 143 22.74 20.65 3.51
N HIS A 144 22.57 20.94 4.81
CA HIS A 144 23.57 20.65 5.84
C HIS A 144 23.99 19.18 5.74
N LYS A 145 25.28 18.97 5.49
CA LYS A 145 25.95 17.68 5.46
C LYS A 145 26.09 17.20 6.90
N GLU A 146 25.20 16.35 7.38
CA GLU A 146 25.43 15.67 8.66
C GLU A 146 26.65 14.75 8.56
N PRO A 147 27.49 14.62 9.61
CA PRO A 147 28.72 13.85 9.55
C PRO A 147 28.41 12.35 9.40
N SER A 148 28.71 11.80 8.22
CA SER A 148 28.65 10.36 7.94
C SER A 148 29.88 9.67 8.51
N SER A 149 29.74 8.98 9.64
CA SER A 149 30.72 7.99 10.11
C SER A 149 30.13 7.15 11.24
N LYS A 150 29.06 6.41 10.95
CA LYS A 150 28.71 5.22 11.75
C LYS A 150 28.43 4.11 10.75
N ALA A 151 29.07 2.95 10.94
CA ALA A 151 28.82 1.77 10.14
C ALA A 151 27.31 1.56 10.04
N ILE A 152 26.77 1.63 8.82
CA ILE A 152 25.36 1.35 8.57
C ILE A 152 25.18 -0.12 8.90
N LYS A 153 24.51 -0.42 10.01
CA LYS A 153 24.11 -1.79 10.34
C LYS A 153 23.38 -2.36 9.12
N SER A 154 23.67 -3.61 8.75
CA SER A 154 23.04 -4.22 7.58
C SER A 154 21.52 -4.08 7.62
N ASN A 155 20.94 -3.59 6.52
CA ASN A 155 19.49 -3.39 6.42
C ASN A 155 18.77 -4.75 6.31
N VAL A 156 17.45 -4.78 6.53
CA VAL A 156 16.66 -6.03 6.52
C VAL A 156 16.80 -6.73 5.16
N ALA A 157 16.82 -5.98 4.06
CA ALA A 157 17.01 -6.50 2.71
C ALA A 157 18.36 -7.22 2.55
N GLN A 158 19.46 -6.65 3.06
CA GLN A 158 20.78 -7.29 3.06
C GLN A 158 20.78 -8.55 3.92
N LYS A 159 20.12 -8.53 5.08
CA LYS A 159 20.01 -9.71 5.97
C LYS A 159 19.17 -10.83 5.35
N LEU A 160 18.13 -10.47 4.60
CA LEU A 160 17.24 -11.39 3.91
C LEU A 160 17.72 -11.74 2.49
N ASN A 161 18.88 -11.22 2.06
CA ASN A 161 19.37 -11.32 0.68
C ASN A 161 18.31 -10.93 -0.37
N LEU A 162 17.44 -9.96 -0.05
CA LEU A 162 16.45 -9.41 -0.96
C LEU A 162 17.15 -8.57 -2.04
N ASN A 163 17.55 -9.25 -3.11
CA ASN A 163 18.11 -8.65 -4.32
C ASN A 163 17.04 -8.21 -5.33
N LYS A 164 15.78 -8.60 -5.08
CA LYS A 164 14.63 -8.29 -5.92
C LYS A 164 13.38 -8.16 -5.03
N VAL A 165 12.52 -7.20 -5.34
CA VAL A 165 11.18 -7.11 -4.76
C VAL A 165 10.36 -8.32 -5.17
N THR A 166 9.73 -8.98 -4.20
CA THR A 166 8.87 -10.16 -4.42
C THR A 166 7.41 -9.85 -4.14
N PRO A 167 6.46 -10.61 -4.72
CA PRO A 167 5.03 -10.49 -4.40
C PRO A 167 4.74 -10.52 -2.90
N CYS A 168 5.32 -11.49 -2.19
CA CYS A 168 5.21 -11.65 -0.74
C CYS A 168 5.57 -10.36 0.03
N THR A 169 6.64 -9.66 -0.39
CA THR A 169 7.09 -8.43 0.29
C THR A 169 6.16 -7.24 0.03
N ILE A 170 5.56 -7.15 -1.16
CA ILE A 170 4.53 -6.15 -1.48
C ILE A 170 3.27 -6.44 -0.67
N ALA A 171 2.81 -7.69 -0.67
CA ALA A 171 1.64 -8.13 0.08
C ALA A 171 1.77 -7.85 1.58
N TYR A 172 2.92 -8.19 2.17
CA TYR A 172 3.20 -7.87 3.58
C TYR A 172 3.15 -6.36 3.84
N SER A 173 3.78 -5.56 2.97
CA SER A 173 3.77 -4.10 3.13
C SER A 173 2.37 -3.50 3.05
N ALA A 174 1.52 -4.03 2.15
CA ALA A 174 0.13 -3.61 2.01
C ALA A 174 -0.71 -3.97 3.24
N VAL A 175 -0.51 -5.17 3.79
CA VAL A 175 -1.14 -5.61 5.03
C VAL A 175 -0.75 -4.73 6.22
N ILE A 176 0.55 -4.42 6.37
CA ILE A 176 1.03 -3.52 7.42
C ILE A 176 0.45 -2.11 7.23
N LEU A 177 0.45 -1.59 6.00
CA LEU A 177 -0.15 -0.29 5.71
C LEU A 177 -1.64 -0.26 6.07
N HIS A 178 -2.42 -1.26 5.64
CA HIS A 178 -3.84 -1.33 5.96
C HIS A 178 -4.07 -1.38 7.47
N PHE A 179 -3.31 -2.18 8.21
CA PHE A 179 -3.41 -2.24 9.67
C PHE A 179 -3.09 -0.88 10.32
N LEU A 180 -2.03 -0.19 9.88
CA LEU A 180 -1.61 1.10 10.42
C LEU A 180 -2.61 2.24 10.15
N LEU A 181 -3.39 2.13 9.08
CA LEU A 181 -4.48 3.07 8.74
C LEU A 181 -5.77 2.78 9.50
N SER A 182 -5.95 1.56 10.02
CA SER A 182 -7.14 1.16 10.77
C SER A 182 -7.17 1.75 12.19
N ASP A 183 -8.33 1.65 12.83
CA ASP A 183 -8.53 1.97 14.26
C ASP A 183 -8.20 0.78 15.20
N ALA A 184 -7.56 -0.28 14.69
CA ALA A 184 -7.18 -1.43 15.48
C ALA A 184 -6.11 -1.09 16.53
N MET A 185 -6.40 -1.39 17.80
CA MET A 185 -5.48 -1.16 18.93
C MET A 185 -4.41 -2.24 19.06
N ALA A 186 -4.67 -3.43 18.52
CA ALA A 186 -3.77 -4.57 18.58
C ALA A 186 -3.93 -5.43 17.32
N TRP A 187 -2.84 -6.11 16.93
CA TRP A 187 -2.86 -7.00 15.78
C TRP A 187 -3.82 -8.18 15.99
N LYS A 188 -4.65 -8.45 14.99
CA LYS A 188 -5.54 -9.62 14.89
C LYS A 188 -5.54 -10.12 13.45
N SER A 189 -5.92 -11.38 13.23
CA SER A 189 -6.09 -11.94 11.87
C SER A 189 -7.24 -11.29 11.11
N MET A 190 -8.22 -10.75 11.83
CA MET A 190 -9.38 -10.06 11.28
C MET A 190 -9.70 -8.81 12.11
N HIS A 191 -10.07 -7.72 11.46
CA HIS A 191 -10.50 -6.47 12.10
C HIS A 191 -11.66 -5.86 11.31
N ASN A 192 -12.79 -5.59 11.97
CA ASN A 192 -14.01 -5.05 11.34
C ASN A 192 -14.41 -5.78 10.04
N GLY A 193 -14.41 -7.11 10.06
CA GLY A 193 -14.71 -7.96 8.89
C GLY A 193 -13.56 -8.13 7.92
N PHE A 194 -12.56 -7.25 7.92
CA PHE A 194 -11.40 -7.33 7.03
C PHE A 194 -10.45 -8.44 7.46
N ASN A 195 -10.16 -9.39 6.57
CA ASN A 195 -9.27 -10.52 6.82
C ASN A 195 -7.87 -10.28 6.21
N TYR A 196 -6.86 -10.09 7.06
CA TYR A 196 -5.51 -9.76 6.62
C TYR A 196 -4.78 -10.91 5.93
N GLU A 197 -5.05 -12.16 6.32
CA GLU A 197 -4.46 -13.34 5.68
C GLU A 197 -5.02 -13.51 4.27
N LEU A 198 -6.32 -13.33 4.13
CA LEU A 198 -6.97 -13.34 2.82
C LEU A 198 -6.44 -12.23 1.93
N PHE A 199 -6.34 -11.00 2.46
CA PHE A 199 -5.78 -9.86 1.72
C PHE A 199 -4.34 -10.11 1.27
N TYR A 200 -3.50 -10.71 2.13
CA TYR A 200 -2.15 -11.11 1.77
C TYR A 200 -2.14 -12.09 0.59
N ASN A 201 -2.88 -13.19 0.71
CA ASN A 201 -2.90 -14.23 -0.32
C ASN A 201 -3.40 -13.68 -1.65
N LEU A 202 -4.47 -12.87 -1.63
CA LEU A 202 -5.01 -12.25 -2.85
C LEU A 202 -4.00 -11.36 -3.58
N ILE A 203 -3.18 -10.61 -2.84
CA ILE A 203 -2.12 -9.82 -3.47
C ILE A 203 -1.07 -10.77 -4.08
N VAL A 204 -0.69 -11.83 -3.38
CA VAL A 204 0.27 -12.82 -3.91
C VAL A 204 -0.28 -13.47 -5.17
N ASP A 205 -1.51 -13.97 -5.14
CA ASP A 205 -2.21 -14.59 -6.27
C ASP A 205 -2.28 -13.63 -7.47
N TYR A 206 -2.54 -12.33 -7.25
CA TYR A 206 -2.50 -11.33 -8.32
C TYR A 206 -1.16 -11.27 -9.07
N PHE A 207 -0.04 -11.45 -8.36
CA PHE A 207 1.28 -11.44 -8.99
C PHE A 207 1.73 -12.82 -9.50
N GLU A 208 1.32 -13.91 -8.86
CA GLU A 208 1.82 -15.26 -9.16
C GLU A 208 0.92 -16.03 -10.13
N ASP A 209 -0.40 -15.82 -10.07
CA ASP A 209 -1.42 -16.55 -10.84
C ASP A 209 -2.02 -15.71 -11.98
N ALA A 210 -1.23 -14.81 -12.58
CA ALA A 210 -1.68 -13.97 -13.69
C ALA A 210 -2.07 -14.80 -14.93
N GLU A 211 -3.35 -14.75 -15.30
CA GLU A 211 -3.90 -15.48 -16.44
C GLU A 211 -3.74 -14.71 -17.76
N GLY A 212 -3.14 -15.35 -18.76
CA GLY A 212 -2.95 -14.77 -20.10
C GLY A 212 -1.69 -13.92 -20.25
N ASP A 213 -1.22 -13.75 -21.48
CA ASP A 213 0.07 -13.13 -21.77
C ASP A 213 0.10 -11.64 -21.41
N GLN A 214 -1.02 -10.95 -21.58
CA GLN A 214 -1.13 -9.53 -21.24
C GLN A 214 -1.05 -9.31 -19.72
N ALA A 215 -1.75 -10.11 -18.91
CA ALA A 215 -1.70 -10.01 -17.46
C ALA A 215 -0.30 -10.30 -16.93
N LYS A 216 0.36 -11.34 -17.47
CA LYS A 216 1.76 -11.67 -17.15
C LYS A 216 2.71 -10.52 -17.45
N GLU A 217 2.55 -9.84 -18.59
CA GLU A 217 3.39 -8.70 -18.94
C GLU A 217 3.08 -7.47 -18.07
N CYS A 218 1.82 -7.23 -17.69
CA CYS A 218 1.43 -6.21 -16.70
C CYS A 218 2.14 -6.44 -15.36
N VAL A 219 2.04 -7.65 -14.82
CA VAL A 219 2.68 -8.08 -13.57
C VAL A 219 4.20 -7.91 -13.63
N LYS A 220 4.82 -8.36 -14.73
CA LYS A 220 6.26 -8.23 -14.96
C LYS A 220 6.70 -6.76 -15.03
N SER A 221 5.94 -5.92 -15.73
CA SER A 221 6.19 -4.47 -15.82
C SER A 221 6.03 -3.79 -14.46
N LEU A 222 5.04 -4.20 -13.66
CA LEU A 222 4.82 -3.70 -12.30
C LEU A 222 5.95 -4.10 -11.36
N LEU A 223 6.38 -5.37 -11.36
CA LEU A 223 7.53 -5.82 -10.58
C LEU A 223 8.82 -5.12 -11.04
N ALA A 224 9.00 -4.86 -12.34
CA ALA A 224 10.12 -4.09 -12.83
C ALA A 224 10.08 -2.64 -12.33
N TRP A 225 8.90 -2.02 -12.26
CA TRP A 225 8.72 -0.69 -11.66
C TRP A 225 9.09 -0.68 -10.17
N TRP A 226 8.61 -1.65 -9.40
CA TRP A 226 8.96 -1.80 -7.98
C TRP A 226 10.47 -1.98 -7.78
N ASN A 227 11.10 -2.84 -8.59
CA ASN A 227 12.54 -3.06 -8.53
C ASN A 227 13.31 -1.78 -8.87
N ARG A 228 12.93 -1.02 -9.90
CA ARG A 228 13.58 0.28 -10.16
C ARG A 228 13.42 1.21 -8.97
N TYR A 229 12.20 1.44 -8.50
CA TYR A 229 11.95 2.42 -7.45
C TYR A 229 12.63 2.08 -6.12
N VAL A 230 12.59 0.81 -5.72
CA VAL A 230 13.15 0.33 -4.45
C VAL A 230 14.65 0.09 -4.55
N LEU A 231 15.12 -0.58 -5.61
CA LEU A 231 16.54 -0.87 -5.77
C LEU A 231 17.34 0.40 -6.08
N ASP A 232 16.80 1.34 -6.86
CA ASP A 232 17.43 2.66 -7.01
C ASP A 232 17.53 3.34 -5.63
N SER A 233 16.47 3.33 -4.81
CA SER A 233 16.53 3.90 -3.45
C SER A 233 17.55 3.19 -2.52
N LEU A 234 17.85 1.92 -2.78
CA LEU A 234 18.80 1.09 -2.03
C LEU A 234 20.25 1.27 -2.51
N PHE A 235 20.48 1.37 -3.81
CA PHE A 235 21.80 1.38 -4.44
C PHE A 235 22.30 2.79 -4.81
N TYR A 236 21.45 3.83 -4.77
CA TYR A 236 21.87 5.24 -4.85
C TYR A 236 22.79 5.71 -3.70
N GLN A 237 23.16 4.81 -2.78
CA GLN A 237 24.25 5.04 -1.84
C GLN A 237 25.64 4.93 -2.48
N ASN A 238 25.77 4.50 -3.75
CA ASN A 238 27.10 4.22 -4.31
C ASN A 238 27.46 4.71 -5.72
N GLU A 239 26.59 5.33 -6.52
CA GLU A 239 27.08 6.07 -7.70
C GLU A 239 26.04 7.08 -8.23
N ALA A 240 26.55 8.26 -8.59
CA ALA A 240 25.77 9.41 -9.00
C ALA A 240 25.28 9.31 -10.44
N ASN A 241 24.05 9.82 -10.67
CA ASN A 241 23.44 10.14 -11.96
C ASN A 241 23.29 8.97 -12.95
N ILE A 242 22.06 8.73 -13.44
CA ILE A 242 21.73 8.59 -14.88
C ILE A 242 20.24 8.22 -15.04
N ARG A 243 19.55 9.03 -15.85
CA ARG A 243 18.28 8.77 -16.58
C ARG A 243 16.96 8.77 -15.79
N TYR A 244 16.52 9.97 -15.44
CA TYR A 244 15.12 10.32 -15.71
C TYR A 244 15.00 10.67 -17.18
N ARG A 245 14.40 9.79 -17.96
CA ARG A 245 13.61 10.18 -19.13
C ARG A 245 12.90 8.98 -19.68
N GLN A 246 11.58 9.13 -19.72
CA GLN A 246 10.61 8.27 -20.38
C GLN A 246 10.47 6.93 -19.61
N ILE A 247 9.29 6.39 -19.34
CA ILE A 247 8.39 5.78 -20.31
C ILE A 247 7.18 5.33 -19.46
N PHE A 248 6.01 5.95 -19.61
CA PHE A 248 4.74 5.30 -19.25
C PHE A 248 4.16 4.74 -20.54
N PRO A 249 4.24 3.42 -20.82
CA PRO A 249 3.35 2.81 -21.78
C PRO A 249 1.97 2.77 -21.12
N LYS A 250 0.94 3.27 -21.79
CA LYS A 250 -0.45 3.06 -21.40
C LYS A 250 -0.73 1.56 -21.48
N CYS A 251 -0.76 0.86 -20.34
CA CYS A 251 -1.43 -0.43 -20.28
C CYS A 251 -2.92 -0.14 -20.10
N SER A 252 -3.65 -0.18 -21.21
CA SER A 252 -5.10 -0.04 -21.27
C SER A 252 -5.64 -1.34 -21.84
N ALA A 253 -6.24 -2.16 -20.98
CA ALA A 253 -7.35 -3.08 -21.23
C ALA A 253 -7.28 -4.26 -20.25
N ALA A 254 -8.01 -4.19 -19.13
CA ALA A 254 -8.45 -5.39 -18.43
C ALA A 254 -9.63 -6.02 -19.20
N THR A 255 -9.57 -7.33 -19.42
CA THR A 255 -10.57 -8.07 -20.21
C THR A 255 -11.60 -8.73 -19.30
N ALA A 256 -12.81 -9.00 -19.83
CA ALA A 256 -13.95 -9.62 -19.15
C ALA A 256 -13.66 -10.94 -18.38
N ALA A 257 -12.54 -11.62 -18.67
CA ALA A 257 -12.11 -12.83 -17.98
C ALA A 257 -11.70 -12.57 -16.50
N SER A 258 -11.01 -11.45 -16.21
CA SER A 258 -10.63 -11.09 -14.83
C SER A 258 -11.88 -10.82 -13.96
N ARG A 259 -12.88 -10.13 -14.54
CA ARG A 259 -14.20 -9.89 -13.91
C ARG A 259 -14.93 -11.20 -13.58
N ALA A 260 -14.83 -12.23 -14.43
CA ALA A 260 -15.48 -13.52 -14.22
C ALA A 260 -14.83 -14.35 -13.10
N SER A 261 -13.50 -14.36 -13.01
CA SER A 261 -12.78 -15.06 -11.96
C SER A 261 -13.04 -14.46 -10.58
N ILE A 262 -13.14 -13.12 -10.48
CA ILE A 262 -13.44 -12.42 -9.23
C ILE A 262 -14.91 -12.59 -8.82
N LYS A 263 -15.86 -12.47 -9.77
CA LYS A 263 -17.29 -12.71 -9.49
C LYS A 263 -17.55 -14.13 -8.99
N LYS A 264 -16.87 -15.12 -9.58
CA LYS A 264 -16.92 -16.53 -9.14
C LYS A 264 -16.38 -16.72 -7.72
N LEU A 265 -15.36 -15.96 -7.34
CA LEU A 265 -14.80 -15.95 -5.97
C LEU A 265 -15.76 -15.29 -4.96
N CYS A 266 -16.45 -14.20 -5.34
CA CYS A 266 -17.49 -13.57 -4.52
C CYS A 266 -18.73 -14.47 -4.35
N GLU A 267 -19.19 -15.12 -5.42
CA GLU A 267 -20.31 -16.08 -5.41
C GLU A 267 -20.01 -17.31 -4.53
N GLN A 268 -18.79 -17.86 -4.61
CA GLN A 268 -18.35 -18.95 -3.73
C GLN A 268 -18.37 -18.57 -2.24
N ARG A 269 -18.18 -17.29 -1.91
CA ARG A 269 -18.24 -16.78 -0.53
C ARG A 269 -19.67 -16.57 -0.05
N ALA A 270 -20.56 -16.06 -0.91
CA ALA A 270 -22.00 -16.01 -0.62
C ALA A 270 -22.56 -17.41 -0.32
N CYS A 271 -22.17 -18.42 -1.11
CA CYS A 271 -22.57 -19.81 -0.90
C CYS A 271 -22.02 -20.41 0.41
N ARG A 272 -20.77 -20.10 0.79
CA ARG A 272 -20.18 -20.58 2.07
C ARG A 272 -20.85 -19.93 3.30
N LYS A 273 -21.26 -18.66 3.21
CA LYS A 273 -21.97 -17.94 4.28
C LYS A 273 -23.39 -18.50 4.48
N ALA A 274 -24.08 -18.84 3.39
CA ALA A 274 -25.40 -19.50 3.44
C ALA A 274 -25.34 -20.93 4.03
N GLY A 275 -24.26 -21.69 3.74
CA GLY A 275 -24.08 -23.04 4.28
C GLY A 275 -23.75 -23.10 5.78
N ALA A 276 -23.16 -22.04 6.35
CA ALA A 276 -22.83 -21.96 7.77
C ALA A 276 -24.04 -21.62 8.67
N GLY A 277 -25.12 -21.07 8.11
CA GLY A 277 -26.36 -20.76 8.83
C GLY A 277 -27.39 -21.89 8.87
N ALA A 278 -27.19 -22.98 8.11
CA ALA A 278 -28.15 -24.10 8.03
C ALA A 278 -27.87 -25.26 9.00
N LYS A 279 -26.89 -25.08 9.92
CA LYS A 279 -26.61 -25.98 11.04
C LYS A 279 -26.66 -25.21 12.36
N ALA A 280 -27.83 -24.66 12.67
CA ALA A 280 -28.22 -24.23 14.01
C ALA A 280 -29.64 -24.72 14.26
#